data_AF-A0A972EJK6-F1
#
_entry.id   AF-A0A972EJK6-F1
#
_cell.length_a   1.000
_cell.length_b   1.000
_cell.length_c   1.000
_cell.angle_alpha   90.00
_cell.angle_beta   90.00
_cell.angle_gamma   90.00
#
_symmetry.space_group_name_H-M   'P 1'
#
loop_
_entity.id
_entity.type
_entity.pdbx_description
1 polymer ?
#
loop_
_entity_poly.entity_id
_entity_poly.type
_entity_poly.pdbx_seq_one_letter_code
_entity_poly.pdbx_strand_id
1 'polypeptide(L)' 'MARPTKWRRVCRLPESNKFGPLGFTSDDEDCINMKVDEYETIRLIDLEGLTQEECANRMDIARTTVQGIYMRA' A
#
# COMPACT_ATOMS: atom_id res chain seq x y z
N MET A 1 -1.35 -30.15 -4.29
CA MET A 1 -1.05 -29.46 -3.01
C MET A 1 -1.20 -27.96 -3.24
N ALA A 2 -1.91 -27.24 -2.36
CA ALA A 2 -2.02 -25.78 -2.47
C ALA A 2 -0.70 -25.10 -2.09
N ARG A 3 -0.32 -24.06 -2.82
CA ARG A 3 0.88 -23.27 -2.50
C ARG A 3 0.67 -22.59 -1.13
N PRO A 4 1.59 -22.72 -0.16
CA PRO A 4 1.48 -22.03 1.11
C PRO A 4 1.39 -20.50 0.90
N THR A 5 0.50 -19.85 1.64
CA THR A 5 0.34 -18.39 1.59
C THR A 5 1.56 -17.72 2.19
N LYS A 6 2.23 -16.86 1.41
CA LYS A 6 3.30 -16.00 1.92
C LYS A 6 2.67 -14.72 2.52
N TRP A 7 2.93 -14.46 3.79
CA TRP A 7 2.52 -13.22 4.46
C TRP A 7 3.41 -12.07 4.00
N ARG A 8 2.83 -10.88 3.89
CA ARG A 8 3.56 -9.65 3.55
C ARG A 8 3.81 -8.82 4.81
N ARG A 9 4.90 -8.06 4.83
CA ARG A 9 5.24 -7.15 5.93
C ARG A 9 4.87 -5.72 5.56
N VAL A 10 4.19 -5.04 6.48
CA VAL A 10 3.92 -3.60 6.42
C VAL A 10 4.61 -2.97 7.62
N CYS A 11 5.46 -1.96 7.42
CA CYS A 11 6.25 -1.38 8.51
C CYS A 11 5.51 -0.29 9.29
N ARG A 12 4.53 0.41 8.69
CA ARG A 12 3.81 1.49 9.35
C ARG A 12 2.36 1.61 8.87
N LEU A 13 1.45 1.97 9.78
CA LEU A 13 0.10 2.46 9.43
C LEU A 13 0.15 3.95 9.11
N PRO A 14 -0.76 4.47 8.27
CA PRO A 14 -0.85 5.90 8.01
C PRO A 14 -1.19 6.67 9.30
N GLU A 15 -0.60 7.85 9.48
CA GLU A 15 -0.88 8.72 10.63
C GLU A 15 -2.30 9.31 10.57
N SER A 16 -2.82 9.50 9.37
CA SER A 16 -4.20 9.92 9.10
C SER A 16 -4.86 8.92 8.16
N ASN A 17 -6.02 8.40 8.55
CA ASN A 17 -6.75 7.37 7.80
C ASN A 17 -7.79 7.95 6.82
N LYS A 18 -8.00 9.27 6.83
CA LYS A 18 -8.91 9.99 5.93
C LYS A 18 -8.30 11.32 5.52
N PHE A 19 -8.48 11.69 4.28
CA PHE A 19 -8.11 13.00 3.75
C PHE A 19 -9.22 13.47 2.82
N GLY A 20 -9.64 14.72 2.96
CA GLY A 20 -10.75 15.27 2.19
C GLY A 20 -11.14 16.68 2.62
N PRO A 21 -12.05 17.33 1.86
CA PRO A 21 -12.53 18.67 2.16
C PRO A 21 -13.26 18.73 3.51
N LEU A 22 -12.99 19.80 4.27
CA LEU A 22 -13.63 20.04 5.56
C LEU A 22 -15.11 20.41 5.36
N GLY A 23 -16.01 19.74 6.09
CA GLY A 23 -17.44 20.03 6.08
C GLY A 23 -18.29 19.19 5.12
N PHE A 24 -17.68 18.29 4.36
CA PHE A 24 -18.41 17.26 3.63
C PHE A 24 -18.54 15.98 4.48
N THR A 25 -19.77 15.52 4.69
CA THR A 25 -20.02 14.12 5.07
C THR A 25 -20.00 13.33 3.77
N SER A 26 -18.81 12.91 3.34
CA SER A 26 -18.68 12.02 2.21
C SER A 26 -19.26 10.67 2.61
N ASP A 27 -20.28 10.22 1.88
CA ASP A 27 -20.75 8.84 1.94
C ASP A 27 -19.59 7.90 1.54
N ASP A 28 -19.55 6.69 2.11
CA ASP A 28 -18.48 5.74 1.83
C ASP A 28 -18.39 5.36 0.33
N GLU A 29 -19.45 5.60 -0.45
CA GLU A 29 -19.49 5.38 -1.91
C GLU A 29 -18.67 6.38 -2.72
N ASP A 30 -18.46 7.62 -2.23
CA ASP A 30 -17.66 8.64 -2.90
C ASP A 30 -16.17 8.62 -2.46
N CYS A 31 -15.82 7.74 -1.51
CA CYS A 31 -14.48 7.67 -0.95
C CYS A 31 -13.61 6.63 -1.68
N ILE A 32 -12.42 7.05 -2.12
CA ILE A 32 -11.40 6.12 -2.62
C ILE A 32 -10.76 5.43 -1.42
N ASN A 33 -11.01 4.12 -1.29
CA ASN A 33 -10.45 3.30 -0.23
C ASN A 33 -9.11 2.71 -0.65
N MET A 34 -8.02 3.21 -0.05
CA MET A 34 -6.67 2.67 -0.25
C MET A 34 -6.34 1.64 0.84
N LYS A 35 -5.79 0.50 0.44
CA LYS A 35 -5.34 -0.52 1.38
C LYS A 35 -4.01 -0.14 2.02
N VAL A 36 -3.74 -0.74 3.16
CA VAL A 36 -2.50 -0.50 3.92
C VAL A 36 -1.24 -0.93 3.12
N ASP A 37 -1.33 -1.98 2.30
CA ASP A 37 -0.23 -2.41 1.45
C ASP A 37 0.02 -1.48 0.27
N GLU A 38 -1.03 -0.89 -0.30
CA GLU A 38 -0.95 0.16 -1.33
C GLU A 38 -0.28 1.41 -0.76
N TYR A 39 -0.73 1.86 0.41
CA TYR A 39 -0.11 2.98 1.13
C TYR A 39 1.38 2.77 1.41
N GLU A 40 1.74 1.62 1.99
CA GLU A 40 3.15 1.31 2.32
C GLU A 40 4.02 1.24 1.07
N THR A 41 3.48 0.74 -0.04
CA THR A 41 4.22 0.66 -1.31
C THR A 41 4.50 2.05 -1.87
N ILE A 42 3.52 2.96 -1.90
CA ILE A 42 3.72 4.37 -2.29
C ILE A 42 4.70 5.04 -1.34
N ARG A 43 4.56 4.82 -0.03
CA ARG A 43 5.46 5.42 0.98
C ARG A 43 6.92 5.00 0.76
N LEU A 44 7.18 3.73 0.50
CA LEU A 44 8.53 3.24 0.28
C LEU A 44 9.10 3.72 -1.06
N ILE A 45 8.31 3.71 -2.13
CA ILE A 45 8.80 4.04 -3.47
C ILE A 45 8.85 5.56 -3.68
N ASP A 46 7.72 6.25 -3.56
CA ASP A 46 7.60 7.67 -3.89
C ASP A 46 8.17 8.59 -2.81
N LEU A 47 7.94 8.27 -1.53
CA LEU A 47 8.38 9.13 -0.43
C LEU A 47 9.81 8.81 0.03
N GLU A 48 10.14 7.53 0.23
CA GLU A 48 11.49 7.12 0.65
C GLU A 48 12.46 6.88 -0.53
N GLY A 49 11.97 6.83 -1.77
CA GLY A 49 12.80 6.72 -2.97
C GLY A 49 13.33 5.31 -3.26
N LEU A 50 12.77 4.26 -2.65
CA LEU A 50 13.22 2.88 -2.87
C LEU A 50 12.85 2.39 -4.27
N THR A 51 13.71 1.54 -4.84
CA THR A 51 13.37 0.77 -6.03
C THR A 51 12.30 -0.29 -5.71
N GLN A 52 11.62 -0.80 -6.74
CA GLN A 52 10.64 -1.89 -6.57
C GLN A 52 11.26 -3.16 -5.98
N GLU A 53 12.54 -3.40 -6.22
CA GLU A 53 13.26 -4.55 -5.65
C GLU A 53 13.52 -4.36 -4.16
N GLU A 54 14.00 -3.19 -3.75
CA GLU A 54 14.24 -2.89 -2.33
C GLU A 54 12.93 -2.83 -1.54
N CYS A 55 11.86 -2.27 -2.12
CA CYS A 55 10.52 -2.30 -1.54
C CYS A 55 10.04 -3.75 -1.34
N ALA A 56 10.26 -4.63 -2.31
CA ALA A 56 9.87 -6.04 -2.21
C ALA A 56 10.63 -6.79 -1.11
N ASN A 57 11.94 -6.51 -0.98
CA ASN A 57 12.75 -7.02 0.11
C ASN A 57 12.26 -6.52 1.47
N ARG A 58 11.88 -5.24 1.57
CA ARG A 58 11.36 -4.64 2.81
C ARG A 58 10.00 -5.22 3.23
N MET A 59 9.13 -5.46 2.25
CA MET A 59 7.79 -6.03 2.45
C MET A 59 7.77 -7.57 2.48
N ASP A 60 8.93 -8.22 2.33
CA ASP A 60 9.11 -9.68 2.25
C ASP A 60 8.17 -10.36 1.22
N ILE A 61 8.06 -9.78 0.03
CA ILE A 61 7.23 -10.30 -1.08
C ILE A 61 8.01 -10.30 -2.39
N ALA A 62 7.45 -10.93 -3.42
CA ALA A 62 8.08 -10.90 -4.73
C ALA A 62 8.00 -9.49 -5.34
N ARG A 63 9.04 -9.10 -6.10
CA ARG A 63 9.09 -7.84 -6.83
C ARG A 63 7.88 -7.62 -7.75
N THR A 64 7.41 -8.69 -8.40
CA THR A 64 6.20 -8.63 -9.24
C THR A 64 4.92 -8.38 -8.43
N THR A 65 4.86 -8.84 -7.18
CA THR A 65 3.75 -8.53 -6.26
C THR A 65 3.76 -7.05 -5.88
N VAL A 66 4.93 -6.48 -5.56
CA VAL A 66 5.06 -5.03 -5.33
C VAL A 66 4.61 -4.23 -6.55
N GLN A 67 5.07 -4.61 -7.75
CA GLN A 67 4.65 -3.96 -8.99
C GLN A 67 3.11 -3.99 -9.15
N GLY A 68 2.46 -5.12 -8.86
CA GLY A 68 1.01 -5.23 -8.93
C GLY A 68 0.26 -4.47 -7.83
N ILE A 69 0.87 -4.27 -6.64
CA ILE A 69 0.30 -3.37 -5.61
C ILE A 69 0.43 -1.93 -6.07
N TYR A 70 1.62 -1.53 -6.53
CA TYR A 70 1.91 -0.18 -6.99
C TYR A 70 1.03 0.27 -8.16
N MET A 71 0.69 -0.63 -9.10
CA MET A 71 -0.19 -0.31 -10.22
C MET A 71 -1.69 -0.19 -9.85
N ARG A 72 -2.08 -0.69 -8.68
CA ARG A 72 -3.47 -0.61 -8.17
C ARG A 72 -3.68 0.56 -7.22
N ALA A 73 -2.59 1.04 -6.64
CA ALA A 73 -2.54 2.22 -5.78
C ALA A 73 -2.70 3.49 -6.65
#